data_AF-A0AAV2ICH5-F1
#
_entry.id   AF-A0AAV2ICH5-F1
#
_cell.length_a   1.000
_cell.length_b   1.000
_cell.length_c   1.000
_cell.angle_alpha   90.00
_cell.angle_beta   90.00
_cell.angle_gamma   90.00
#
_symmetry.space_group_name_H-M   'P 1'
#
loop_
_entity.id
_entity.type
_entity.pdbx_description
1 polymer ?
#
loop_
_entity_poly.entity_id
_entity_poly.type
_entity_poly.pdbx_seq_one_letter_code
_entity_poly.pdbx_strand_id
1 'polypeptide(L)'
;IKERRLGRTSCLLLAISLVFICSFLPSLALECFKNAAPDTFPSMGKPYLALFHLFHRSFLINSIANSTIYSVCDVKFRRECAKLVKCL
;
A
#
# COMPACT_ATOMS: atom_id res chain seq x y z
N ILE A 1 -19.91 -14.03 24.30
CA ILE A 1 -18.78 -13.94 23.33
C ILE A 1 -19.27 -13.20 22.06
N LYS A 2 -19.29 -11.86 22.05
CA LYS A 2 -19.82 -11.08 20.90
C LYS A 2 -18.93 -9.91 20.44
N GLU A 3 -17.75 -9.73 21.06
CA GLU A 3 -16.93 -8.52 20.85
C GLU A 3 -15.78 -8.64 19.83
N ARG A 4 -15.53 -9.81 19.23
CA ARG A 4 -14.37 -9.98 18.31
C ARG A 4 -14.60 -9.51 16.87
N ARG A 5 -15.83 -9.12 16.50
CA ARG A 5 -16.13 -8.68 15.12
C ARG A 5 -15.78 -7.21 14.87
N LEU A 6 -16.02 -6.32 15.84
CA LEU A 6 -15.74 -4.88 15.69
C LEU A 6 -14.23 -4.61 15.51
N GLY A 7 -13.39 -5.26 16.33
CA GLY A 7 -11.93 -5.09 16.25
C GLY A 7 -11.33 -5.53 14.91
N ARG A 8 -11.90 -6.53 14.23
CA ARG A 8 -11.41 -6.95 12.90
C ARG A 8 -11.70 -5.90 11.84
N THR A 9 -12.90 -5.33 11.83
CA THR A 9 -13.26 -4.27 10.88
C THR A 9 -12.44 -3.00 11.11
N SER A 10 -12.23 -2.60 12.37
CA SER A 10 -11.38 -1.44 12.69
C SER A 10 -9.92 -1.66 12.31
N CYS A 11 -9.40 -2.87 12.48
CA CYS A 11 -8.02 -3.22 12.09
C CYS A 11 -7.85 -3.26 10.57
N LEU A 12 -8.86 -3.75 9.84
CA LEU A 12 -8.95 -3.67 8.37
C LEU A 12 -8.94 -2.22 7.89
N LEU A 13 -9.80 -1.37 8.46
CA LEU A 13 -9.89 0.05 8.10
C LEU A 13 -8.57 0.78 8.38
N LEU A 14 -7.95 0.54 9.55
CA LEU A 14 -6.64 1.11 9.89
C LEU A 14 -5.53 0.66 8.93
N ALA A 15 -5.53 -0.62 8.52
CA ALA A 15 -4.55 -1.13 7.57
C ALA A 15 -4.72 -0.52 6.18
N ILE A 16 -5.97 -0.39 5.70
CA ILE A 16 -6.28 0.27 4.42
C ILE A 16 -5.86 1.74 4.48
N SER A 17 -6.15 2.44 5.57
CA SER A 17 -5.75 3.84 5.77
C SER A 17 -4.23 4.01 5.82
N LEU A 18 -3.51 3.16 6.55
CA LEU A 18 -2.04 3.20 6.61
C LEU A 18 -1.41 2.96 5.24
N VAL A 19 -1.88 1.96 4.51
CA VAL A 19 -1.43 1.68 3.14
C VAL A 19 -1.73 2.87 2.23
N PHE A 20 -2.92 3.45 2.34
CA PHE A 20 -3.29 4.61 1.54
C PHE A 20 -2.33 5.76 1.81
N ILE A 21 -2.03 6.08 3.08
CA ILE A 21 -1.05 7.11 3.43
C ILE A 21 0.33 6.75 2.89
N CYS A 22 0.84 5.52 3.10
CA CYS A 22 2.17 5.14 2.66
C CYS A 22 2.33 5.07 1.14
N SER A 23 1.27 4.80 0.38
CA SER A 23 1.33 4.64 -1.09
C SER A 23 0.97 5.92 -1.83
N PHE A 24 -0.06 6.62 -1.35
CA PHE A 24 -0.65 7.77 -2.02
C PHE A 24 0.05 9.08 -1.66
N LEU A 25 0.40 9.27 -0.37
CA LEU A 25 1.05 10.48 0.10
C LEU A 25 2.41 10.75 -0.59
N PRO A 26 3.34 9.78 -0.73
CA PRO A 26 4.58 10.03 -1.46
C PRO A 26 4.35 10.29 -2.95
N SER A 27 3.37 9.61 -3.57
CA SER A 27 3.03 9.83 -4.98
C SER A 27 2.51 11.26 -5.21
N LEU A 28 1.62 11.74 -4.33
CA LEU A 28 1.06 13.08 -4.38
C LEU A 28 2.13 14.16 -4.12
N ALA A 29 2.99 13.95 -3.11
CA ALA A 29 4.08 14.87 -2.80
C ALA A 29 5.05 15.06 -3.98
N LEU A 30 5.36 13.97 -4.69
CA LEU A 30 6.20 14.00 -5.88
C LEU A 30 5.54 14.72 -7.06
N GLU A 31 4.23 14.57 -7.22
CA GLU A 31 3.48 15.26 -8.27
C GLU A 31 3.35 16.77 -7.99
N CYS A 32 3.13 17.14 -6.72
CA CYS A 32 3.23 18.52 -6.25
C CYS A 32 4.63 19.10 -6.49
N PHE A 33 5.69 18.35 -6.18
CA PHE A 33 7.06 18.79 -6.42
C PHE A 33 7.34 19.01 -7.91
N LYS A 34 6.88 18.10 -8.77
CA LYS A 34 7.00 18.22 -10.23
C LYS A 34 6.28 19.46 -10.77
N ASN A 35 5.11 19.79 -10.22
CA ASN A 35 4.34 20.97 -10.63
C ASN A 35 4.89 22.29 -10.05
N ALA A 36 5.47 22.28 -8.85
CA ALA A 36 6.00 23.47 -8.20
C ALA A 36 7.38 23.90 -8.74
N ALA A 37 8.17 22.98 -9.29
CA ALA A 37 9.52 23.25 -9.78
C ALA A 37 9.80 22.57 -11.15
N PRO A 38 9.13 23.02 -12.23
CA PRO A 38 9.24 22.41 -13.55
C PRO A 38 10.66 22.49 -14.14
N ASP A 39 11.46 23.49 -13.79
CA ASP A 39 12.85 23.66 -14.26
C ASP A 39 13.88 22.86 -13.47
N THR A 40 13.59 22.54 -12.20
CA THR A 40 14.48 21.75 -11.33
C THR A 40 14.35 20.26 -11.60
N PHE A 41 13.19 19.82 -12.07
CA PHE A 41 12.93 18.41 -12.37
C PHE A 41 13.83 17.81 -13.47
N PRO A 42 14.02 18.45 -14.65
CA PRO A 42 14.90 17.91 -15.71
C PRO A 42 16.40 18.03 -15.38
N SER A 43 16.79 18.88 -14.44
CA SER A 43 18.18 19.01 -14.00
C SER A 43 18.57 18.02 -12.90
N MET A 44 17.61 17.28 -12.32
CA MET A 44 17.90 16.24 -11.34
C MET A 44 18.61 15.04 -11.97
N GLY A 45 19.71 14.62 -11.33
CA GLY A 45 20.52 13.49 -11.80
C GLY A 45 19.76 12.17 -11.92
N LYS A 46 20.28 11.27 -12.76
CA LYS A 46 19.76 9.91 -13.01
C LYS A 46 19.26 9.13 -11.77
N PRO A 47 19.93 9.12 -10.60
CA PRO A 47 19.43 8.39 -9.43
C PRO A 47 18.12 8.98 -8.87
N TYR A 48 17.94 10.30 -8.93
CA TYR A 48 16.71 10.96 -8.51
C TYR A 48 15.54 10.62 -9.42
N LEU A 49 15.78 10.51 -10.73
CA LEU A 49 14.77 10.09 -11.70
C LEU A 49 14.30 8.64 -11.45
N ALA A 50 15.24 7.75 -11.11
CA ALA A 50 14.93 6.36 -10.77
C ALA A 50 14.10 6.25 -9.48
N LEU A 51 14.48 6.99 -8.43
CA LEU A 51 13.69 7.11 -7.20
C LEU A 51 12.30 7.71 -7.48
N PHE A 52 12.22 8.73 -8.32
CA PHE A 52 10.94 9.33 -8.71
C PHE A 52 10.02 8.30 -9.37
N HIS A 53 10.51 7.53 -10.34
CA HIS A 53 9.75 6.45 -10.96
C HIS A 53 9.39 5.34 -9.97
N LEU A 54 10.27 5.01 -9.03
CA LEU A 54 10.01 4.00 -8.01
C LEU A 54 8.86 4.43 -7.09
N PHE A 55 8.91 5.65 -6.58
CA PHE A 55 7.87 6.19 -5.69
C PHE A 55 6.57 6.51 -6.41
N HIS A 56 6.62 6.96 -7.67
CA HIS A 56 5.42 7.13 -8.49
C HIS A 56 4.71 5.78 -8.73
N ARG A 57 5.48 4.69 -8.84
CA ARG A 57 4.94 3.32 -8.91
C ARG A 57 4.46 2.78 -7.56
N SER A 58 4.74 3.43 -6.43
CA SER A 58 4.23 3.01 -5.13
C SER A 58 2.71 3.00 -5.06
N PHE A 59 2.00 3.72 -5.95
CA PHE A 59 0.55 3.57 -6.10
C PHE A 59 0.12 2.11 -6.40
N LEU A 60 0.93 1.32 -7.12
CA LEU A 60 0.65 -0.10 -7.39
C LEU A 60 0.62 -0.95 -6.10
N ILE A 61 1.33 -0.51 -5.05
CA ILE A 61 1.29 -1.16 -3.74
C ILE A 61 -0.11 -1.08 -3.15
N ASN A 62 -0.90 -0.04 -3.47
CA ASN A 62 -2.28 0.08 -3.04
C ASN A 62 -3.14 -1.09 -3.59
N SER A 63 -2.91 -1.52 -4.84
CA SER A 63 -3.63 -2.65 -5.44
C SER A 63 -3.30 -3.98 -4.77
N ILE A 64 -2.02 -4.20 -4.39
CA ILE A 64 -1.59 -5.42 -3.68
C ILE A 64 -2.06 -5.38 -2.23
N ALA A 65 -2.09 -4.20 -1.63
CA ALA A 65 -2.39 -4.04 -0.23
C ALA A 65 -3.79 -4.51 0.12
N ASN A 66 -4.80 -4.35 -0.74
CA ASN A 66 -6.11 -4.95 -0.48
C ASN A 66 -5.99 -6.48 -0.26
N SER A 67 -5.24 -7.17 -1.12
CA SER A 67 -4.97 -8.61 -0.97
C SER A 67 -4.08 -8.93 0.25
N THR A 68 -3.05 -8.13 0.51
CA THR A 68 -2.19 -8.30 1.69
C THR A 68 -2.95 -8.11 2.99
N ILE A 69 -3.85 -7.13 3.05
CA ILE A 69 -4.67 -6.82 4.21
C ILE A 69 -5.62 -7.99 4.49
N TYR A 70 -6.30 -8.53 3.48
CA TYR A 70 -7.11 -9.74 3.64
C TYR A 70 -6.26 -10.94 4.05
N SER A 71 -5.08 -11.12 3.44
CA SER A 71 -4.19 -12.24 3.75
C SER A 71 -3.53 -12.15 5.13
N VAL A 72 -3.32 -10.97 5.69
CA VAL A 72 -2.64 -10.78 6.99
C VAL A 72 -3.65 -10.62 8.12
N CYS A 73 -4.70 -9.82 7.94
CA CYS A 73 -5.69 -9.51 8.98
C CYS A 73 -6.85 -10.53 9.02
N ASP A 74 -7.13 -11.25 7.93
CA ASP A 74 -8.17 -12.27 7.95
C ASP A 74 -7.61 -13.65 8.36
N VAL A 75 -7.62 -13.91 9.67
CA VAL A 75 -7.26 -15.22 10.26
C VAL A 75 -8.08 -16.39 9.68
N LYS A 76 -9.32 -16.16 9.23
CA LYS A 76 -10.16 -17.16 8.57
C LYS A 76 -9.61 -17.46 7.17
N PHE A 77 -9.24 -16.43 6.41
CA PHE A 77 -8.61 -16.54 5.10
C PHE A 77 -7.28 -17.30 5.19
N ARG A 78 -6.40 -16.97 6.15
CA ARG A 78 -5.15 -17.73 6.38
C ARG A 78 -5.39 -19.20 6.70
N ARG A 79 -6.45 -19.50 7.46
CA ARG A 79 -6.80 -20.88 7.83
C ARG A 79 -7.31 -21.68 6.64
N GLU A 80 -8.09 -21.07 5.76
CA GLU A 80 -8.58 -21.70 4.53
C GLU A 80 -7.47 -21.83 3.47
N CYS A 81 -6.59 -20.83 3.31
CA CYS A 81 -5.39 -20.96 2.48
C CYS A 81 -4.44 -22.04 3.00
N ALA A 82 -4.22 -22.13 4.32
CA ALA A 82 -3.40 -23.19 4.92
C ALA A 82 -4.01 -24.59 4.71
N LYS A 83 -5.33 -24.72 4.64
CA LYS A 83 -6.00 -25.97 4.24
C LYS A 83 -5.75 -26.29 2.77
N LEU A 84 -5.88 -25.31 1.88
CA LEU A 84 -5.62 -25.50 0.44
C LEU A 84 -4.16 -25.90 0.17
N VAL A 85 -3.20 -25.28 0.85
CA VAL A 85 -1.77 -25.61 0.71
C VAL A 85 -1.42 -26.95 1.34
N LYS A 86 -2.10 -27.38 2.41
CA LYS A 86 -1.93 -28.74 2.97
C LYS A 86 -2.62 -29.84 2.16
N CYS A 87 -3.50 -29.45 1.23
CA CYS A 87 -4.17 -30.39 0.33
C CYS A 87 -3.42 -30.59 -1.00
N LEU A 88 -2.28 -29.89 -1.15
CA LEU A 88 -1.35 -29.96 -2.27
C LEU A 88 -0.10 -30.72 -1.81
#